data_AF-A0A2V8P0S7-F1
#
_entry.id   AF-A0A2V8P0S7-F1
#
_cell.length_a   1.000
_cell.length_b   1.000
_cell.length_c   1.000
_cell.angle_alpha   90.00
_cell.angle_beta   90.00
_cell.angle_gamma   90.00
#
_symmetry.space_group_name_H-M   'P 1'
#
loop_
_entity.id
_entity.type
_entity.pdbx_description
1 polymer ?
#
loop_
_entity_poly.entity_id
_entity_poly.type
_entity_poly.pdbx_seq_one_letter_code
_entity_poly.pdbx_strand_id
1 'polypeptide(L)' 'APVRIERHFGGRFAVGAETEVRIEIANHTAREISLIVKDEHPPQMKLSGAREARVDVEAQTSAALVYELTPPKRGRFEF' A
#
# COMPACT_ATOMS: atom_id res chain seq x y z
N ALA A 1 6.44 12.89 -11.40
CA ALA A 1 7.65 12.07 -11.41
C ALA A 1 7.49 10.94 -12.43
N PRO A 2 8.58 10.43 -13.04
CA PRO A 2 8.54 9.33 -14.03
C PRO A 2 7.92 8.04 -13.45
N VAL A 3 8.13 7.80 -12.17
CA VAL A 3 7.40 6.79 -11.37
C VAL A 3 6.71 7.53 -10.24
N ARG A 4 5.45 7.20 -9.97
CA ARG A 4 4.65 7.78 -8.87
C ARG A 4 4.15 6.64 -7.99
N ILE A 5 4.32 6.79 -6.68
CA ILE A 5 3.89 5.82 -5.68
C ILE A 5 2.99 6.56 -4.70
N GLU A 6 1.77 6.09 -4.52
CA GLU A 6 0.79 6.69 -3.62
C GLU A 6 0.16 5.64 -2.72
N ARG A 7 -0.09 6.01 -1.46
CA ARG A 7 -0.80 5.18 -0.50
C ARG A 7 -2.21 5.70 -0.34
N HIS A 8 -3.19 4.82 -0.53
CA HIS A 8 -4.60 5.10 -0.36
C HIS A 8 -5.19 4.20 0.73
N PHE A 9 -6.12 4.74 1.51
CA PHE A 9 -6.86 3.99 2.52
C PHE A 9 -8.31 3.82 2.07
N GLY A 10 -8.84 2.61 2.16
CA GLY A 10 -10.23 2.29 1.81
C GLY A 10 -11.27 2.98 2.70
N GLY A 11 -10.84 3.65 3.76
CA GLY A 11 -11.68 4.44 4.64
C GLY A 11 -10.95 4.87 5.90
N ARG A 12 -11.73 5.32 6.89
CA ARG A 12 -11.22 5.57 8.23
C ARG A 12 -11.04 4.24 8.96
N PHE A 13 -9.93 4.10 9.65
CA PHE A 13 -9.67 2.95 10.52
C PHE A 13 -10.64 2.92 11.71
N ALA A 14 -11.47 1.87 11.75
CA ALA A 14 -12.37 1.59 12.87
C ALA A 14 -11.84 0.42 13.71
N VAL A 15 -11.97 0.52 15.03
CA VAL A 15 -11.45 -0.49 15.99
C VAL A 15 -12.01 -1.86 15.65
N GLY A 16 -11.12 -2.84 15.44
CA GLY A 16 -11.49 -4.22 15.12
C GLY A 16 -12.00 -4.46 13.70
N ALA A 17 -12.13 -3.44 12.87
CA ALA A 17 -12.52 -3.58 11.47
C ALA A 17 -11.29 -3.62 10.56
N GLU A 18 -11.35 -4.48 9.55
CA GLU A 18 -10.38 -4.50 8.46
C GLU A 18 -10.55 -3.25 7.60
N THR A 19 -9.43 -2.64 7.22
CA THR A 19 -9.39 -1.50 6.31
C THR A 19 -8.32 -1.77 5.27
N GLU A 20 -8.73 -1.71 4.00
CA GLU A 20 -7.83 -1.86 2.85
C GLU A 20 -6.80 -0.73 2.83
N VAL A 21 -5.54 -1.09 2.63
CA VAL A 21 -4.45 -0.21 2.24
C VAL A 21 -4.04 -0.58 0.82
N ARG A 22 -4.11 0.38 -0.10
CA ARG A 22 -3.70 0.20 -1.50
C ARG A 22 -2.51 1.09 -1.80
N ILE A 23 -1.38 0.50 -2.16
CA ILE A 23 -0.22 1.20 -2.70
C ILE A 23 -0.32 1.15 -4.22
N GLU A 24 -0.61 2.29 -4.82
CA GLU A 24 -0.67 2.45 -6.27
C GLU A 24 0.71 2.83 -6.80
N ILE A 25 1.21 2.08 -7.77
CA ILE A 25 2.47 2.34 -8.47
C ILE A 25 2.14 2.66 -9.92
N ALA A 26 2.41 3.89 -10.35
CA ALA A 26 2.22 4.33 -11.73
C ALA A 26 3.57 4.52 -12.42
N ASN A 27 3.74 3.86 -13.57
CA ASN A 27 4.91 3.99 -14.43
C ASN A 27 4.58 4.88 -15.63
N HIS A 28 5.01 6.13 -15.58
CA HIS A 28 4.82 7.08 -16.68
C HIS A 28 6.01 7.09 -17.67
N THR A 29 6.89 6.10 -17.61
CA THR A 29 8.02 5.97 -18.53
C THR A 29 7.67 5.11 -19.74
N ALA A 30 8.49 5.17 -20.79
CA ALA A 30 8.33 4.36 -21.99
C ALA A 30 8.91 2.94 -21.87
N ARG A 31 9.31 2.50 -20.66
CA ARG A 31 9.91 1.18 -20.42
C ARG A 31 9.25 0.52 -19.23
N GLU A 32 9.25 -0.81 -19.20
CA GLU A 32 8.88 -1.57 -18.01
C GLU A 32 9.86 -1.29 -16.87
N ILE A 33 9.34 -1.28 -15.64
CA ILE A 33 10.13 -1.16 -14.41
C ILE A 33 9.84 -2.34 -13.49
N SER A 34 10.89 -2.84 -12.82
CA SER A 34 10.77 -3.82 -11.73
C SER A 34 11.13 -3.15 -10.41
N LEU A 35 10.25 -3.27 -9.41
CA LEU A 35 10.41 -2.65 -8.09
C LEU A 35 10.21 -3.70 -6.99
N ILE A 36 10.86 -3.50 -5.85
CA ILE A 36 10.43 -4.11 -4.58
C ILE A 36 9.75 -3.00 -3.80
N VAL A 37 8.45 -3.16 -3.54
CA VAL A 37 7.64 -2.20 -2.80
C VAL A 37 7.39 -2.77 -1.43
N LYS A 38 7.69 -1.99 -0.39
CA LYS A 38 7.46 -2.32 1.00
C LYS A 38 6.77 -1.17 1.70
N ASP A 39 5.63 -1.46 2.33
CA ASP A 39 4.88 -0.47 3.09
C ASP A 39 5.10 -0.65 4.60
N GLU A 40 5.65 0.36 5.27
CA GLU A 40 5.70 0.39 6.73
C GLU A 40 4.36 0.90 7.29
N HIS A 41 3.88 0.23 8.33
CA HIS A 41 2.64 0.54 9.02
C HIS A 41 2.87 0.59 10.54
N PRO A 42 1.97 1.23 11.31
CA PRO A 42 2.11 1.29 12.75
C PRO A 42 2.18 -0.13 13.35
N PRO A 43 3.24 -0.49 14.12
CA PRO A 43 3.49 -1.85 14.57
C PRO A 43 2.39 -2.41 15.50
N GLN A 44 1.60 -1.51 16.08
CA GLN A 44 0.45 -1.86 16.91
C GLN A 44 -0.78 -2.29 16.10
N MET A 45 -0.84 -2.09 14.77
CA MET A 45 -1.96 -2.59 13.95
C MET A 45 -1.76 -4.06 13.59
N LYS A 46 -2.86 -4.79 13.41
CA LYS A 46 -2.80 -6.17 12.92
C LYS A 46 -2.77 -6.15 11.40
N LEU A 47 -1.74 -6.76 10.82
CA LEU A 47 -1.59 -6.94 9.38
C LEU A 47 -2.33 -8.20 8.90
N SER A 48 -3.07 -8.07 7.81
CA SER A 48 -3.57 -9.18 7.00
C SER A 48 -3.09 -8.99 5.55
N GLY A 49 -2.62 -10.08 4.93
CA GLY A 49 -1.98 -10.05 3.62
C GLY A 49 -0.49 -9.69 3.64
N ALA A 50 0.07 -9.36 2.47
CA ALA A 50 1.49 -9.06 2.29
C ALA A 50 1.70 -7.55 2.08
N ARG A 51 2.53 -6.93 2.92
CA ARG A 51 2.91 -5.51 2.81
C ARG A 51 4.17 -5.26 1.97
N GLU A 52 4.75 -6.33 1.43
CA GLU A 52 5.98 -6.30 0.64
C GLU A 52 5.83 -7.22 -0.57
N ALA A 53 6.18 -6.72 -1.75
CA ALA A 53 6.11 -7.49 -2.98
C ALA A 53 7.13 -6.99 -4.00
N ARG A 54 7.58 -7.90 -4.88
CA ARG A 54 8.18 -7.53 -6.15
C ARG A 54 7.06 -7.25 -7.15
N VAL A 55 7.12 -6.09 -7.81
CA VAL A 55 6.11 -5.62 -8.75
C VAL A 55 6.79 -5.21 -10.04
N ASP A 56 6.36 -5.81 -11.13
CA ASP A 56 6.73 -5.40 -12.49
C ASP A 56 5.59 -4.54 -13.05
N VAL A 57 5.92 -3.36 -13.57
CA VAL A 57 4.94 -2.38 -14.08
C VAL A 57 5.31 -2.01 -15.51
N GLU A 58 4.48 -2.42 -16.45
CA GLU A 58 4.66 -2.13 -17.87
C GLU A 58 4.70 -0.60 -18.13
N ALA A 59 5.29 -0.23 -19.26
CA ALA A 59 5.35 1.17 -19.70
C ALA A 59 3.95 1.79 -19.79
N GLN A 60 3.77 3.00 -19.27
CA GLN A 60 2.49 3.72 -19.28
C GLN A 60 1.33 3.00 -18.56
N THR A 61 1.62 2.14 -17.59
CA THR A 61 0.59 1.42 -16.81
C THR A 61 0.73 1.67 -15.31
N SER A 62 -0.20 1.09 -14.54
CA SER A 62 -0.14 1.05 -13.09
C SER A 62 -0.34 -0.37 -12.55
N ALA A 63 0.20 -0.60 -11.37
CA ALA A 63 -0.01 -1.80 -10.56
C ALA A 63 -0.36 -1.41 -9.13
N ALA A 64 -0.90 -2.36 -8.36
CA ALA A 64 -1.24 -2.12 -6.97
C ALA A 64 -0.75 -3.25 -6.06
N LEU A 65 -0.19 -2.87 -4.91
CA LEU A 65 -0.01 -3.74 -3.75
C LEU A 65 -1.16 -3.45 -2.78
N VAL A 66 -1.92 -4.49 -2.44
CA VAL A 66 -3.10 -4.37 -1.56
C VAL A 66 -2.93 -5.28 -0.36
N TYR A 67 -3.17 -4.73 0.82
CA TYR A 67 -3.19 -5.45 2.09
C TYR A 67 -4.18 -4.79 3.05
N GLU A 68 -4.40 -5.39 4.22
CA GLU A 68 -5.37 -4.90 5.19
C GLU A 68 -4.72 -4.64 6.54
N LEU A 69 -5.21 -3.60 7.23
CA LEU A 69 -4.84 -3.30 8.59
C LEU A 69 -6.08 -3.24 9.47
N THR A 70 -5.96 -3.83 10.66
CA THR A 70 -6.98 -3.75 11.71
C THR A 70 -6.40 -3.07 12.95
N PRO A 71 -6.93 -1.90 13.38
CA PRO A 71 -6.52 -1.26 14.61
C PRO A 71 -7.07 -2.05 15.82
N PRO A 72 -6.22 -2.52 16.76
CA PRO A 72 -6.70 -3.33 17.88
C PRO A 72 -7.35 -2.52 19.00
N LYS A 73 -7.16 -1.19 19.01
CA LYS A 73 -7.68 -0.28 20.04
C LYS A 73 -7.85 1.12 19.47
N ARG A 74 -8.63 1.95 20.16
CA ARG A 74 -8.78 3.38 19.83
C ARG A 74 -7.45 4.09 20.07
N GLY A 75 -7.08 5.01 19.17
CA GLY A 75 -5.89 5.84 19.34
C GLY A 75 -5.50 6.54 18.05
N ARG A 76 -4.47 7.38 18.13
CA ARG A 76 -3.78 7.93 16.98
C ARG A 76 -2.66 6.97 16.57
N PHE A 77 -2.58 6.72 15.28
CA PHE A 77 -1.54 5.91 14.66
C PHE A 77 -0.80 6.79 13.66
N GLU A 78 0.51 6.62 13.54
CA GLU A 78 1.35 7.40 12.63
C GLU A 78 1.78 6.49 11.47
N PHE A 79 1.57 7.00 10.26
CA PHE A 79 1.70 6.30 8.98
C PHE A 79 2.73 6.98 8.08
#